data_AF-A0A373TB38-F1
#
_entry.id   AF-A0A373TB38-F1
#
_cell.length_a   1.000
_cell.length_b   1.000
_cell.length_c   1.000
_cell.angle_alpha   90.00
_cell.angle_beta   90.00
_cell.angle_gamma   90.00
#
_symmetry.space_group_name_H-M   'P 1'
#
loop_
_entity.id
_entity.type
_entity.pdbx_description
1 polymer ?
#
loop_
_entity_poly.entity_id
_entity_poly.type
_entity_poly.pdbx_seq_one_letter_code
_entity_poly.pdbx_strand_id
1 'polypeptide(L)'
;MGEKRAYKSRKSGGGRKKLKPEYDAGKNLKEQMDAAVALYGENCSLQSIADAMNLNPIKVRKLLITAGVYESEVAEKVQDTFEEYRETQSYKEAILSTANTLQLSKASVTSYLPYQKGVYFPSTADKEKISVGAERRRRYRAVRKLRSEPTDEHLWETVLLYSGVRFKTYSGLPF
;
A
#
# COMPACT_ATOMS: atom_id res chain seq x y z
N MET A 1 40.46 -8.36 25.44
CA MET A 1 40.50 -7.63 24.15
C MET A 1 39.61 -8.40 23.17
N GLY A 2 38.37 -7.96 22.94
CA GLY A 2 37.43 -8.68 22.08
C GLY A 2 37.80 -8.56 20.60
N GLU A 3 37.67 -9.66 19.84
CA GLU A 3 37.95 -9.70 18.41
C GLU A 3 37.16 -8.62 17.65
N LYS A 4 37.89 -7.77 16.92
CA LYS A 4 37.27 -6.74 16.08
C LYS A 4 36.66 -7.42 14.85
N ARG A 5 35.33 -7.31 14.69
CA ARG A 5 34.61 -7.79 13.50
C ARG A 5 35.23 -7.20 12.23
N ALA A 6 35.53 -8.07 11.26
CA ALA A 6 36.08 -7.69 9.96
C ALA A 6 35.17 -6.68 9.24
N TYR A 7 35.76 -5.58 8.77
CA TYR A 7 35.05 -4.53 8.04
C TYR A 7 34.62 -5.03 6.65
N LYS A 8 33.32 -5.04 6.36
CA LYS A 8 32.78 -5.28 5.01
C LYS A 8 32.65 -3.95 4.26
N SER A 9 33.46 -3.77 3.21
CA SER A 9 33.39 -2.59 2.35
C SER A 9 32.01 -2.47 1.69
N ARG A 10 31.51 -1.23 1.56
CA ARG A 10 30.24 -0.96 0.88
C ARG A 10 30.35 -1.32 -0.60
N LYS A 11 29.31 -1.92 -1.16
CA LYS A 11 29.20 -2.16 -2.61
C LYS A 11 29.32 -0.83 -3.36
N SER A 12 30.08 -0.80 -4.45
CA SER A 12 30.20 0.37 -5.33
C SER A 12 28.86 0.71 -5.99
N GLY A 13 28.56 2.01 -6.08
CA GLY A 13 27.28 2.55 -6.54
C GLY A 13 26.50 3.20 -5.41
N GLY A 14 26.24 4.50 -5.52
CA GLY A 14 25.50 5.29 -4.54
C GLY A 14 24.03 4.90 -4.48
N GLY A 15 23.71 3.81 -3.79
CA GLY A 15 22.32 3.42 -3.52
C GLY A 15 22.15 1.96 -3.15
N ARG A 16 21.10 1.67 -2.37
CA ARG A 16 20.67 0.29 -2.10
C ARG A 16 20.11 -0.30 -3.40
N LYS A 17 20.88 -1.18 -4.06
CA LYS A 17 20.37 -1.99 -5.18
C LYS A 17 19.15 -2.80 -4.72
N LYS A 18 18.14 -2.95 -5.58
CA LYS A 18 16.97 -3.79 -5.30
C LYS A 18 17.46 -5.23 -5.07
N LEU A 19 17.07 -5.83 -3.95
CA LEU A 19 17.50 -7.19 -3.59
C LEU A 19 16.86 -8.25 -4.50
N LYS A 20 15.65 -7.98 -4.99
CA LYS A 20 14.89 -8.83 -5.91
C LYS A 20 14.33 -7.95 -7.04
N PRO A 21 15.02 -7.85 -8.20
CA PRO A 21 14.57 -6.99 -9.30
C PRO A 21 13.31 -7.51 -9.98
N GLU A 22 13.09 -8.83 -9.98
CA GLU A 22 11.93 -9.51 -10.57
C GLU A 22 10.68 -9.50 -9.68
N TYR A 23 10.78 -8.98 -8.44
CA TYR A 23 9.66 -8.98 -7.50
C TYR A 23 8.54 -8.06 -7.99
N ASP A 24 7.45 -8.67 -8.45
CA ASP A 24 6.20 -8.00 -8.79
C ASP A 24 5.15 -8.30 -7.72
N ALA A 25 4.81 -7.29 -6.94
CA ALA A 25 3.84 -7.44 -5.86
C ALA A 25 2.43 -7.77 -6.37
N GLY A 26 2.02 -7.20 -7.51
CA GLY A 26 0.70 -7.42 -8.07
C GLY A 26 0.54 -8.87 -8.56
N LYS A 27 1.53 -9.36 -9.31
CA LYS A 27 1.56 -10.77 -9.75
C LYS A 27 1.57 -11.73 -8.57
N ASN A 28 2.46 -11.51 -7.60
CA ASN A 28 2.54 -12.36 -6.42
C ASN A 28 1.25 -12.38 -5.59
N LEU A 29 0.55 -11.24 -5.47
CA LEU A 29 -0.73 -11.20 -4.76
C LEU A 29 -1.78 -12.01 -5.52
N LYS A 30 -1.85 -11.84 -6.85
CA LYS A 30 -2.79 -12.57 -7.70
C LYS A 30 -2.58 -14.07 -7.60
N GLU A 31 -1.35 -14.55 -7.74
CA GLU A 31 -1.01 -15.97 -7.61
C GLU A 31 -1.38 -16.53 -6.22
N GLN A 32 -1.13 -15.77 -5.15
CA GLN A 32 -1.55 -16.17 -3.80
C GLN A 32 -3.07 -16.19 -3.64
N MET A 33 -3.77 -15.27 -4.27
CA MET A 33 -5.23 -15.20 -4.24
C MET A 33 -5.84 -16.38 -4.99
N ASP A 34 -5.39 -16.66 -6.21
CA ASP A 34 -5.85 -17.77 -7.04
C ASP A 34 -5.62 -19.12 -6.34
N ALA A 35 -4.45 -19.32 -5.71
CA ALA A 35 -4.15 -20.52 -4.93
C ALA A 35 -5.04 -20.65 -3.68
N ALA A 36 -5.29 -19.54 -2.96
CA ALA A 36 -6.18 -19.56 -1.79
C ALA A 36 -7.62 -19.89 -2.18
N VAL A 37 -8.12 -19.32 -3.28
CA VAL A 37 -9.47 -19.57 -3.80
C VAL A 37 -9.64 -21.03 -4.21
N ALA A 38 -8.66 -21.62 -4.90
CA ALA A 38 -8.69 -23.03 -5.28
C ALA A 38 -8.85 -23.94 -4.05
N LEU A 39 -8.03 -23.73 -3.01
CA LEU A 39 -8.09 -24.53 -1.79
C LEU A 39 -9.37 -24.27 -0.98
N TYR A 40 -9.90 -23.05 -1.00
CA TYR A 40 -11.16 -22.73 -0.33
C TYR A 40 -12.36 -23.42 -1.01
N GLY A 41 -12.35 -23.54 -2.34
CA GLY A 41 -13.36 -24.30 -3.09
C GLY A 41 -13.38 -25.81 -2.76
N GLU A 42 -12.28 -26.35 -2.24
CA GLU A 42 -12.19 -27.73 -1.72
C GLU A 42 -12.71 -27.87 -0.27
N ASN A 43 -13.41 -26.85 0.26
CA ASN A 43 -13.91 -26.78 1.64
C ASN A 43 -12.80 -26.85 2.72
N CYS A 44 -11.58 -26.44 2.37
CA CYS A 44 -10.48 -26.39 3.34
C CYS A 44 -10.69 -25.25 4.35
N SER A 45 -10.35 -25.52 5.63
CA SER A 45 -10.36 -24.48 6.66
C SER A 45 -9.30 -23.41 6.38
N LEU A 46 -9.49 -22.18 6.89
CA LEU A 46 -8.49 -21.11 6.79
C LEU A 46 -7.11 -21.54 7.33
N GLN A 47 -7.08 -22.39 8.35
CA GLN A 47 -5.83 -22.89 8.94
C GLN A 47 -5.13 -23.85 7.98
N SER A 48 -5.87 -24.79 7.39
CA SER A 48 -5.33 -25.77 6.43
C SER A 48 -4.75 -25.08 5.20
N ILE A 49 -5.43 -24.05 4.68
CA ILE A 49 -4.95 -23.24 3.55
C ILE A 49 -3.68 -22.48 3.95
N ALA A 50 -3.66 -21.90 5.16
CA ALA A 50 -2.52 -21.17 5.67
C ALA A 50 -1.28 -22.07 5.80
N ASP A 51 -1.44 -23.29 6.31
CA ASP A 51 -0.36 -24.26 6.46
C ASP A 51 0.15 -24.72 5.09
N ALA A 52 -0.75 -25.01 4.13
CA ALA A 52 -0.39 -25.41 2.77
C ALA A 52 0.38 -24.32 2.01
N MET A 53 0.00 -23.06 2.19
CA MET A 53 0.64 -21.91 1.53
C MET A 53 1.80 -21.32 2.33
N ASN A 54 2.09 -21.82 3.54
CA ASN A 54 3.03 -21.25 4.49
C ASN A 54 2.76 -19.75 4.76
N LEU A 55 1.48 -19.42 4.99
CA LEU A 55 0.98 -18.07 5.27
C LEU A 55 0.33 -18.00 6.66
N ASN A 56 0.01 -16.79 7.11
CA ASN A 56 -0.83 -16.60 8.30
C ASN A 56 -2.32 -16.73 7.90
N PRO A 57 -3.17 -17.41 8.69
CA PRO A 57 -4.62 -17.50 8.43
C PRO A 57 -5.32 -16.15 8.23
N ILE A 58 -4.87 -15.10 8.92
CA ILE A 58 -5.36 -13.73 8.74
C ILE A 58 -5.10 -13.24 7.31
N LYS A 59 -3.95 -13.58 6.74
CA LYS A 59 -3.61 -13.23 5.37
C LYS A 59 -4.46 -14.03 4.37
N VAL A 60 -4.67 -15.32 4.61
CA VAL A 60 -5.55 -16.17 3.79
C VAL A 60 -6.98 -15.60 3.75
N ARG A 61 -7.56 -15.31 4.93
CA ARG A 61 -8.87 -14.66 5.03
C ARG A 61 -8.92 -13.40 4.17
N LYS A 62 -7.91 -12.54 4.30
CA LYS A 62 -7.86 -11.28 3.56
C LYS A 62 -7.72 -11.49 2.05
N LEU A 63 -7.00 -12.53 1.59
CA LEU A 63 -6.93 -12.90 0.17
C LEU A 63 -8.31 -13.33 -0.35
N LEU A 64 -9.01 -14.20 0.38
CA LEU A 64 -10.35 -14.68 0.00
C LEU A 64 -11.40 -13.55 -0.02
N ILE A 65 -11.33 -12.64 0.95
CA ILE A 65 -12.15 -11.41 0.97
C ILE A 65 -11.83 -10.53 -0.24
N THR A 66 -10.56 -10.38 -0.58
CA THR A 66 -10.14 -9.60 -1.76
C THR A 66 -10.62 -10.24 -3.06
N ALA A 67 -10.71 -11.57 -3.10
CA ALA A 67 -11.29 -12.33 -4.21
C ALA A 67 -12.82 -12.29 -4.26
N GLY A 68 -13.48 -11.83 -3.18
CA GLY A 68 -14.95 -11.80 -3.08
C GLY A 68 -15.61 -13.15 -2.84
N VAL A 69 -14.86 -14.16 -2.38
CA VAL A 69 -15.38 -15.53 -2.16
C VAL A 69 -15.51 -15.93 -0.69
N TYR A 70 -15.03 -15.09 0.23
CA TYR A 70 -15.06 -15.41 1.66
C TYR A 70 -16.41 -15.07 2.28
N GLU A 71 -17.10 -16.07 2.80
CA GLU A 71 -18.41 -15.92 3.44
C GLU A 71 -18.29 -16.01 4.96
N SER A 72 -18.73 -14.97 5.66
CA SER A 72 -18.80 -14.93 7.12
C SER A 72 -19.67 -13.76 7.57
N GLU A 73 -20.60 -14.00 8.50
CA GLU A 73 -21.44 -12.95 9.08
C GLU A 73 -20.63 -11.77 9.66
N VAL A 74 -19.46 -12.05 10.22
CA VAL A 74 -18.58 -11.01 10.77
C VAL A 74 -17.94 -10.19 9.66
N ALA A 75 -17.57 -10.85 8.54
CA ALA A 75 -16.99 -10.15 7.40
C ALA A 75 -18.02 -9.23 6.74
N GLU A 76 -19.24 -9.71 6.55
CA GLU A 76 -20.38 -8.96 6.01
C GLU A 76 -20.68 -7.73 6.88
N LYS A 77 -20.95 -7.93 8.19
CA LYS A 77 -21.21 -6.82 9.13
C LYS A 77 -20.09 -5.78 9.17
N VAL A 78 -18.83 -6.22 9.13
CA VAL A 78 -17.68 -5.29 9.10
C VAL A 78 -17.62 -4.51 7.80
N GLN A 79 -17.91 -5.14 6.67
CA GLN A 79 -17.90 -4.47 5.37
C GLN A 79 -19.05 -3.47 5.25
N ASP A 80 -20.28 -3.87 5.58
CA ASP A 80 -21.47 -3.01 5.50
C ASP A 80 -21.30 -1.76 6.35
N THR A 81 -20.96 -1.93 7.63
CA THR A 81 -20.76 -0.80 8.55
C THR A 81 -19.56 0.07 8.15
N PHE A 82 -18.52 -0.52 7.56
CA PHE A 82 -17.39 0.26 7.05
C PHE A 82 -17.79 1.08 5.82
N GLU A 83 -18.56 0.52 4.90
CA GLU A 83 -19.04 1.20 3.70
C GLU A 83 -19.98 2.36 4.05
N GLU A 84 -20.90 2.15 5.00
CA GLU A 84 -21.77 3.21 5.53
C GLU A 84 -20.96 4.40 6.06
N TYR A 85 -19.96 4.18 6.91
CA TYR A 85 -19.10 5.27 7.38
C TYR A 85 -18.22 5.86 6.28
N ARG A 86 -17.91 5.09 5.24
CA ARG A 86 -17.02 5.54 4.17
C ARG A 86 -17.66 6.59 3.26
N GLU A 87 -18.99 6.64 3.20
CA GLU A 87 -19.76 7.67 2.48
C GLU A 87 -19.50 9.07 3.03
N THR A 88 -19.29 9.19 4.35
CA THR A 88 -19.20 10.49 5.04
C THR A 88 -17.83 10.77 5.65
N GLN A 89 -17.07 9.73 6.04
CA GLN A 89 -15.83 9.86 6.81
C GLN A 89 -14.60 9.46 5.99
N SER A 90 -13.42 9.93 6.41
CA SER A 90 -12.17 9.47 5.82
C SER A 90 -11.93 7.98 6.09
N TYR A 91 -11.13 7.32 5.25
CA TYR A 91 -10.83 5.88 5.40
C TYR A 91 -10.29 5.50 6.81
N LYS A 92 -9.52 6.39 7.44
CA LYS A 92 -8.96 6.12 8.78
C LYS A 92 -10.01 6.27 9.87
N GLU A 93 -10.89 7.25 9.74
CA GLU A 93 -11.99 7.49 10.66
C GLU A 93 -13.04 6.39 10.53
N ALA A 94 -13.43 6.01 9.32
CA ALA A 94 -14.34 4.90 9.07
C ALA A 94 -13.87 3.60 9.75
N ILE A 95 -12.57 3.26 9.67
CA ILE A 95 -12.03 2.09 10.40
C ILE A 95 -12.22 2.22 11.92
N LEU A 96 -12.00 3.41 12.48
CA LEU A 96 -12.13 3.64 13.92
C LEU A 96 -13.60 3.59 14.35
N SER A 97 -14.50 4.20 13.58
CA SER A 97 -15.95 4.18 13.79
C SER A 97 -16.48 2.75 13.74
N THR A 98 -16.16 1.99 12.69
CA THR A 98 -16.53 0.56 12.58
C THR A 98 -16.01 -0.26 13.76
N ALA A 99 -14.75 -0.05 14.17
CA ALA A 99 -14.17 -0.74 15.31
C ALA A 99 -14.93 -0.44 16.61
N ASN A 100 -15.30 0.81 16.84
CA ASN A 100 -16.07 1.22 18.01
C ASN A 100 -17.49 0.65 17.99
N THR A 101 -18.18 0.72 16.86
CA THR A 101 -19.57 0.24 16.69
C THR A 101 -19.68 -1.27 16.88
N LEU A 102 -18.75 -2.03 16.32
CA LEU A 102 -18.74 -3.50 16.41
C LEU A 102 -17.96 -4.04 17.62
N GLN A 103 -17.42 -3.16 18.48
CA GLN A 103 -16.57 -3.53 19.62
C GLN A 103 -15.37 -4.42 19.21
N LEU A 104 -14.82 -4.16 18.04
CA LEU A 104 -13.67 -4.88 17.49
C LEU A 104 -12.40 -4.05 17.64
N SER A 105 -11.25 -4.73 17.67
CA SER A 105 -9.98 -4.03 17.53
C SER A 105 -9.81 -3.51 16.10
N LYS A 106 -9.09 -2.38 15.96
CA LYS A 106 -8.71 -1.83 14.65
C LYS A 106 -8.06 -2.88 13.75
N ALA A 107 -7.19 -3.73 14.32
CA ALA A 107 -6.52 -4.78 13.59
C ALA A 107 -7.52 -5.82 13.05
N SER A 108 -8.51 -6.22 13.87
CA SER A 108 -9.58 -7.12 13.47
C SER A 108 -10.39 -6.56 12.30
N VAL A 109 -10.87 -5.30 12.40
CA VAL A 109 -11.59 -4.63 11.31
C VAL A 109 -10.76 -4.64 10.02
N THR A 110 -9.50 -4.24 10.09
CA THR A 110 -8.64 -4.21 8.90
C THR A 110 -8.38 -5.58 8.27
N SER A 111 -8.55 -6.67 9.03
CA SER A 111 -8.41 -8.04 8.51
C SER A 111 -9.61 -8.48 7.68
N TYR A 112 -10.79 -7.92 7.94
CA TYR A 112 -12.04 -8.19 7.22
C TYR A 112 -12.27 -7.26 6.01
N LEU A 113 -11.38 -6.29 5.80
CA LEU A 113 -11.43 -5.40 4.64
C LEU A 113 -10.48 -5.89 3.53
N PRO A 114 -10.90 -5.81 2.26
CA PRO A 114 -10.09 -6.27 1.12
C PRO A 114 -8.80 -5.47 0.95
N TYR A 115 -7.84 -6.02 0.22
CA TYR A 115 -6.70 -5.24 -0.24
C TYR A 115 -7.16 -4.21 -1.26
N GLN A 116 -7.19 -2.93 -0.87
CA GLN A 116 -7.62 -1.85 -1.77
C GLN A 116 -6.48 -0.93 -2.24
N LYS A 117 -5.33 -0.88 -1.53
CA LYS A 117 -4.30 0.15 -1.74
C LYS A 117 -2.88 -0.35 -1.48
N GLY A 118 -1.90 0.29 -2.14
CA GLY A 118 -0.48 0.20 -1.78
C GLY A 118 0.34 -0.64 -2.76
N VAL A 119 1.30 -1.39 -2.22
CA VAL A 119 2.31 -2.12 -3.02
C VAL A 119 1.69 -3.10 -4.03
N TYR A 120 0.49 -3.62 -3.73
CA TYR A 120 -0.21 -4.61 -4.55
C TYR A 120 -1.11 -4.03 -5.65
N PHE A 121 -1.58 -2.78 -5.50
CA PHE A 121 -2.41 -2.09 -6.48
C PHE A 121 -1.83 -0.71 -6.80
N PRO A 122 -0.66 -0.65 -7.48
CA PRO A 122 0.04 0.60 -7.74
C PRO A 122 -0.72 1.54 -8.71
N SER A 123 -1.67 1.02 -9.51
CA SER A 123 -2.43 1.81 -10.49
C SER A 123 -3.68 2.49 -9.92
N THR A 124 -4.22 2.03 -8.78
CA THR A 124 -5.48 2.55 -8.19
C THR A 124 -5.27 3.47 -6.99
N ALA A 125 -4.01 3.73 -6.61
CA ALA A 125 -3.72 4.64 -5.50
C ALA A 125 -4.00 6.09 -5.93
N ASP A 126 -5.08 6.68 -5.41
CA ASP A 126 -5.36 8.11 -5.56
C ASP A 126 -4.11 8.93 -5.24
N LYS A 127 -3.79 9.92 -6.09
CA LYS A 127 -2.65 10.83 -5.91
C LYS A 127 -2.69 11.53 -4.54
N GLU A 128 -3.87 11.70 -3.96
CA GLU A 128 -4.08 12.30 -2.63
C GLU A 128 -3.63 11.43 -1.44
N LYS A 129 -3.41 10.12 -1.68
CA LYS A 129 -3.01 9.15 -0.64
C LYS A 129 -1.52 8.80 -0.70
N ILE A 130 -0.75 9.54 -1.49
CA ILE A 130 0.70 9.41 -1.59
C ILE A 130 1.34 9.90 -0.28
N SER A 131 2.27 9.11 0.29
CA SER A 131 3.00 9.55 1.48
C SER A 131 3.84 10.78 1.17
N VAL A 132 4.07 11.65 2.16
CA VAL A 132 4.88 12.87 2.00
C VAL A 132 6.25 12.59 1.36
N GLY A 133 6.87 11.46 1.72
CA GLY A 133 8.15 11.03 1.15
C GLY A 133 8.06 10.56 -0.30
N ALA A 134 6.96 9.91 -0.69
CA ALA A 134 6.71 9.53 -2.07
C ALA A 134 6.40 10.76 -2.94
N GLU A 135 5.65 11.73 -2.42
CA GLU A 135 5.35 12.98 -3.12
C GLU A 135 6.62 13.83 -3.32
N ARG A 136 7.47 13.92 -2.29
CA ARG A 136 8.78 14.57 -2.41
C ARG A 136 9.65 13.93 -3.50
N ARG A 137 9.67 12.60 -3.58
CA ARG A 137 10.43 11.87 -4.62
C ARG A 137 9.85 12.10 -6.00
N ARG A 138 8.52 12.15 -6.14
CA ARG A 138 7.81 12.42 -7.40
C ARG A 138 8.19 13.80 -7.93
N ARG A 139 8.11 14.84 -7.07
CA ARG A 139 8.56 16.20 -7.38
C ARG A 139 10.03 16.28 -7.76
N TYR A 140 10.92 15.65 -6.99
CA TYR A 140 12.35 15.62 -7.30
C TYR A 140 12.64 15.00 -8.69
N ARG A 141 11.93 13.92 -9.05
CA ARG A 141 12.09 13.27 -10.35
C ARG A 141 11.60 14.16 -11.50
N ALA A 142 10.44 14.80 -11.36
CA ALA A 142 9.92 15.72 -12.37
C ALA A 142 10.86 16.90 -12.62
N VAL A 143 11.36 17.54 -11.56
CA VAL A 143 12.36 18.62 -11.67
C VAL A 143 13.66 18.13 -12.31
N ARG A 144 14.12 16.92 -11.98
CA ARG A 144 15.32 16.34 -12.59
C ARG A 144 15.12 16.08 -14.09
N LYS A 145 13.93 15.61 -14.48
CA LYS A 145 13.55 15.35 -15.88
C LYS A 145 13.46 16.65 -16.68
N LEU A 146 12.82 17.68 -16.14
CA LEU A 146 12.76 19.02 -16.74
C LEU A 146 14.16 19.62 -16.96
N ARG A 147 15.09 19.43 -15.99
CA ARG A 147 16.47 19.92 -16.13
C ARG A 147 17.26 19.19 -17.20
N SER A 148 17.04 17.89 -17.39
CA SER A 148 17.72 17.12 -18.44
C SER A 148 17.09 17.32 -19.82
N GLU A 149 15.76 17.48 -19.86
CA GLU A 149 14.94 17.54 -21.07
C GLU A 149 13.94 18.71 -20.96
N PRO A 150 14.35 19.94 -21.31
CA PRO A 150 13.54 21.14 -21.13
C PRO A 150 12.48 21.27 -22.23
N THR A 151 11.41 20.49 -22.11
CA THR A 151 10.23 20.53 -23.00
C THR A 151 9.02 21.10 -22.28
N ASP A 152 8.09 21.70 -23.02
CA ASP A 152 6.85 22.28 -22.47
C ASP A 152 6.02 21.27 -21.67
N GLU A 153 5.94 20.01 -22.11
CA GLU A 153 5.23 18.95 -21.39
C GLU A 153 5.80 18.74 -19.98
N HIS A 154 7.13 18.59 -19.86
CA HIS A 154 7.81 18.47 -18.56
C HIS A 154 7.68 19.72 -17.68
N LEU A 155 7.60 20.91 -18.30
CA LEU A 155 7.36 22.14 -17.57
C LEU A 155 5.97 22.11 -16.95
N TRP A 156 4.93 21.81 -17.73
CA TRP A 156 3.55 21.72 -17.26
C TRP A 156 3.35 20.61 -16.23
N GLU A 157 3.96 19.43 -16.42
CA GLU A 157 3.96 18.37 -15.40
C GLU A 157 4.53 18.85 -14.06
N THR A 158 5.64 19.59 -14.10
CA THR A 158 6.27 20.12 -12.89
C THR A 158 5.42 21.21 -12.25
N VAL A 159 4.85 22.12 -13.02
CA VAL A 159 3.95 23.18 -12.53
C VAL A 159 2.73 22.56 -11.82
N LEU A 160 2.08 21.58 -12.44
CA LEU A 160 0.93 20.88 -11.83
C LEU A 160 1.31 20.12 -10.55
N LEU A 161 2.52 19.54 -10.46
CA LEU A 161 3.00 18.85 -9.25
C LEU A 161 3.21 19.78 -8.05
N TYR A 162 3.49 21.05 -8.32
CA TYR A 162 3.73 22.08 -7.32
C TYR A 162 2.55 23.03 -7.16
N SER A 163 1.44 22.82 -7.88
CA SER A 163 0.21 23.58 -7.65
C SER A 163 -0.23 23.46 -6.19
N GLY A 164 -0.42 24.59 -5.52
CA GLY A 164 -0.78 24.65 -4.09
C GLY A 164 0.40 24.52 -3.12
N VAL A 165 1.63 24.33 -3.59
CA VAL A 165 2.83 24.47 -2.75
C VAL A 165 3.15 25.94 -2.61
N ARG A 166 3.12 26.45 -1.37
CA ARG A 166 3.58 27.81 -1.09
C ARG A 166 5.09 27.86 -1.19
N PHE A 167 5.59 28.64 -2.12
CA PHE A 167 7.01 28.92 -2.19
C PHE A 167 7.31 30.20 -1.43
N LYS A 168 8.57 30.32 -1.00
CA LYS A 168 9.12 31.60 -0.59
C LYS A 168 10.26 31.92 -1.53
N THR A 169 10.28 33.15 -2.02
CA THR A 169 11.45 33.70 -2.70
C THR A 169 12.64 33.75 -1.74
N TYR A 170 13.84 33.97 -2.28
CA TYR A 170 15.04 34.12 -1.46
C TYR A 170 14.91 35.26 -0.41
N SER A 171 14.12 36.29 -0.71
CA SER A 171 13.80 37.39 0.21
C SER A 171 12.64 37.10 1.17
N GLY A 172 12.09 35.89 1.16
CA GLY A 172 11.03 35.45 2.08
C GLY A 172 9.61 35.79 1.64
N LEU A 173 9.42 36.45 0.49
CA LEU A 173 8.09 36.79 -0.03
C LEU A 173 7.37 35.52 -0.53
N PRO A 174 6.07 35.37 -0.24
CA PRO A 174 5.28 34.23 -0.69
C PRO A 174 5.08 34.27 -2.21
N PHE A 175 5.12 33.09 -2.84
CA PHE A 175 4.79 32.83 -4.24
C PHE A 175 3.84 31.63 -4.32
#